data_AF-A0A1D6MDY2-F1
#
_entry.id   AF-A0A1D6MDY2-F1
#
_cell.length_a   1.000
_cell.length_b   1.000
_cell.length_c   1.000
_cell.angle_alpha   90.00
_cell.angle_beta   90.00
_cell.angle_gamma   90.00
#
_symmetry.space_group_name_H-M   'P 1'
#
loop_
_entity.id
_entity.type
_entity.pdbx_description
1 polymer ?
#
loop_
_entity_poly.entity_id
_entity_poly.type
_entity_poly.pdbx_seq_one_letter_code
_entity_poly.pdbx_strand_id
1 'polypeptide(L)'
;MLYFKFTTSKKNSLPQVRAAEYNNVRSQLSAINRKQSGSLAVRDLSNLVKPEDMITSEHLVTLLAIVPKYSQKDWLSSYETLDTFVVPRSSKKLYEDNEYALYTVTLFAKVVDNFKVRAREKGFQIRDFEYSPEAQESRMQEMEKLLRDQEAMRTTLLQWCYASYSEVFSSWMHFCAVRVFVESILRYGLPPSFLSAVLAPSTKSEKKVRSILDELSGDAHSLYWKSEDDVGVAGLGGETEAHPYVSFTINFV
;
A
#
# COMPACT_ATOMS: atom_id res chain seq x y z
N MET A 1 -27.99 10.29 32.55
CA MET A 1 -28.62 9.42 31.53
C MET A 1 -27.63 9.27 30.38
N LEU A 2 -26.76 8.26 30.44
CA LEU A 2 -25.73 8.01 29.41
C LEU A 2 -26.38 7.22 28.27
N TYR A 3 -26.59 7.87 27.13
CA TYR A 3 -27.12 7.25 25.92
C TYR A 3 -26.05 6.36 25.27
N PHE A 4 -25.92 5.11 25.69
CA PHE A 4 -25.16 4.08 24.96
C PHE A 4 -26.03 3.44 23.89
N LYS A 5 -26.25 4.15 22.79
CA LYS A 5 -26.80 3.53 21.57
C LYS A 5 -25.64 3.03 20.72
N PHE A 6 -25.16 1.83 21.00
CA PHE A 6 -24.22 1.12 20.14
C PHE A 6 -24.88 0.88 18.78
N THR A 7 -24.57 1.73 17.79
CA THR A 7 -24.92 1.47 16.39
C THR A 7 -23.89 0.49 15.81
N THR A 8 -23.88 -0.74 16.31
CA THR A 8 -22.99 -1.84 15.89
C THR A 8 -23.16 -2.24 14.42
N SER A 9 -24.28 -1.87 13.78
CA SER A 9 -24.61 -2.34 12.43
C SER A 9 -24.07 -1.48 11.27
N LYS A 10 -23.83 -0.17 11.46
CA LYS A 10 -23.33 0.70 10.37
C LYS A 10 -21.85 1.10 10.50
N LYS A 11 -21.27 1.20 11.69
CA LYS A 11 -19.90 1.73 11.84
C LYS A 11 -18.77 0.73 11.60
N ASN A 12 -19.01 -0.59 11.70
CA ASN A 12 -17.94 -1.59 11.54
C ASN A 12 -17.71 -2.05 10.09
N SER A 13 -18.72 -2.01 9.22
CA SER A 13 -18.60 -2.45 7.82
C SER A 13 -18.08 -1.35 6.87
N LEU A 14 -18.44 -0.09 7.13
CA LEU A 14 -18.04 1.06 6.32
C LEU A 14 -16.51 1.27 6.21
N PRO A 15 -15.72 1.15 7.29
CA PRO A 15 -14.26 1.26 7.21
C PRO A 15 -13.64 0.16 6.34
N GLN A 16 -14.15 -1.07 6.46
CA GLN A 16 -13.67 -2.22 5.68
C GLN A 16 -13.98 -2.05 4.19
N VAL A 17 -15.19 -1.58 3.86
CA VAL A 17 -15.59 -1.29 2.46
C VAL A 17 -14.70 -0.21 1.84
N ARG A 18 -14.49 0.91 2.54
CA ARG A 18 -13.67 2.02 2.01
C ARG A 18 -12.18 1.66 1.92
N ALA A 19 -11.67 0.88 2.85
CA ALA A 19 -10.31 0.35 2.76
C ALA A 19 -10.17 -0.61 1.57
N ALA A 20 -11.18 -1.44 1.28
CA ALA A 20 -11.19 -2.33 0.13
C ALA A 20 -11.22 -1.55 -1.20
N GLU A 21 -12.04 -0.50 -1.31
CA GLU A 21 -12.09 0.39 -2.48
C GLU A 21 -10.75 1.07 -2.73
N TYR A 22 -10.14 1.65 -1.69
CA TYR A 22 -8.81 2.26 -1.79
C TYR A 22 -7.74 1.25 -2.24
N ASN A 23 -7.75 0.05 -1.66
CA ASN A 23 -6.81 -1.01 -2.03
C ASN A 23 -6.97 -1.48 -3.47
N ASN A 24 -8.20 -1.48 -4.01
CA ASN A 24 -8.45 -1.80 -5.41
C ASN A 24 -7.79 -0.78 -6.35
N VAL A 25 -8.06 0.52 -6.15
CA VAL A 25 -7.45 1.59 -6.96
C VAL A 25 -5.92 1.57 -6.85
N ARG A 26 -5.39 1.38 -5.65
CA ARG A 26 -3.94 1.23 -5.43
C ARG A 26 -3.36 0.03 -6.19
N SER A 27 -4.07 -1.10 -6.21
CA SER A 27 -3.66 -2.29 -6.96
C SER A 27 -3.67 -2.06 -8.46
N GLN A 28 -4.68 -1.36 -8.98
CA GLN A 28 -4.76 -0.98 -10.39
C GLN A 28 -3.58 -0.09 -10.79
N LEU A 29 -3.29 0.96 -10.03
CA LEU A 29 -2.13 1.84 -10.27
C LEU A 29 -0.81 1.08 -10.21
N SER A 30 -0.65 0.16 -9.25
CA SER A 30 0.56 -0.68 -9.17
C SER A 30 0.73 -1.57 -10.40
N ALA A 31 -0.35 -2.14 -10.92
CA ALA A 31 -0.33 -2.95 -12.13
C ALA A 31 0.06 -2.11 -13.36
N ILE A 32 -0.46 -0.89 -13.49
CA ILE A 32 -0.10 0.00 -14.61
C ILE A 32 1.36 0.45 -14.49
N ASN A 33 1.81 0.84 -13.28
CA ASN A 33 3.21 1.22 -13.05
C ASN A 33 4.18 0.08 -13.36
N ARG A 34 3.85 -1.18 -13.03
CA ARG A 34 4.66 -2.34 -13.43
C ARG A 34 4.77 -2.50 -14.95
N LYS A 35 3.68 -2.29 -15.69
CA LYS A 35 3.70 -2.30 -17.17
C LYS A 35 4.58 -1.19 -17.74
N GLN A 36 4.69 -0.06 -17.02
CA GLN A 36 5.51 1.08 -17.40
C GLN A 36 6.95 1.03 -16.88
N SER A 37 7.34 0.15 -15.96
CA SER A 37 8.71 0.14 -15.38
C SER A 37 9.56 -1.07 -15.75
N GLY A 38 9.04 -1.99 -16.57
CA GLY A 38 9.77 -3.19 -16.99
C GLY A 38 10.91 -2.92 -17.98
N SER A 39 11.67 -3.98 -18.32
CA SER A 39 12.65 -3.97 -19.42
C SER A 39 11.97 -3.61 -20.75
N LEU A 40 12.69 -2.94 -21.67
CA LEU A 40 12.20 -2.58 -23.01
C LEU A 40 11.54 -3.76 -23.75
N ALA A 41 12.00 -4.99 -23.51
CA ALA A 41 11.45 -6.21 -24.10
C ALA A 41 9.94 -6.40 -23.84
N VAL A 42 9.44 -5.94 -22.69
CA VAL A 42 8.07 -6.22 -22.20
C VAL A 42 7.31 -4.93 -21.83
N ARG A 43 8.01 -3.83 -21.56
CA ARG A 43 7.42 -2.53 -21.18
C ARG A 43 6.54 -1.94 -22.27
N ASP A 44 5.55 -1.14 -21.88
CA ASP A 44 4.82 -0.28 -22.81
C ASP A 44 5.74 0.80 -23.42
N LEU A 45 5.81 0.84 -24.76
CA LEU A 45 6.66 1.75 -25.52
C LEU A 45 5.94 3.06 -25.87
N SER A 46 4.64 3.17 -25.58
CA SER A 46 3.83 4.35 -25.91
C SER A 46 4.47 5.66 -25.46
N ASN A 47 5.02 5.69 -24.23
CA ASN A 47 5.61 6.89 -23.64
C ASN A 47 7.02 7.22 -24.16
N LEU A 48 7.63 6.33 -24.95
CA LEU A 48 8.99 6.48 -25.48
C LEU A 48 9.02 6.86 -26.96
N VAL A 49 7.89 6.68 -27.65
CA VAL A 49 7.75 6.92 -29.08
C VAL A 49 7.02 8.24 -29.29
N LYS A 50 7.63 9.14 -30.08
CA LYS A 50 6.98 10.39 -30.48
C LYS A 50 6.25 10.18 -31.81
N PRO A 51 5.17 10.95 -32.08
CA PRO A 51 4.49 10.92 -33.37
C PRO A 51 5.44 11.17 -34.55
N GLU A 52 6.44 12.04 -34.36
CA GLU A 52 7.46 12.37 -35.38
C GLU A 52 8.34 11.17 -35.76
N ASP A 53 8.46 10.18 -34.88
CA ASP A 53 9.30 9.00 -35.09
C ASP A 53 8.55 7.86 -35.80
N MET A 54 7.26 8.02 -36.07
CA MET A 54 6.40 7.02 -36.69
C MET A 54 5.90 7.48 -38.06
N ILE A 55 6.27 6.73 -39.09
CA ILE A 55 5.78 6.94 -40.46
C ILE A 55 4.87 5.75 -40.79
N THR A 56 3.57 6.01 -40.84
CA THR A 56 2.57 5.05 -41.29
C THR A 56 1.94 5.59 -42.57
N SER A 57 2.27 4.96 -43.71
CA SER A 57 1.63 5.23 -44.99
C SER A 57 1.11 3.94 -45.60
N GLU A 58 0.40 4.02 -46.73
CA GLU A 58 -0.13 2.84 -47.42
C GLU A 58 0.95 1.81 -47.78
N HIS A 59 2.20 2.25 -47.96
CA HIS A 59 3.27 1.40 -48.44
C HIS A 59 4.48 1.33 -47.50
N LEU A 60 4.62 2.27 -46.56
CA LEU A 60 5.71 2.30 -45.60
C LEU A 60 5.16 2.13 -44.19
N VAL A 61 5.87 1.31 -43.40
CA VAL A 61 5.60 1.15 -41.99
C VAL A 61 6.90 1.33 -41.20
N THR A 62 6.79 2.01 -40.07
CA THR A 62 7.87 2.07 -39.08
C THR A 62 7.66 1.00 -38.02
N LEU A 63 8.69 0.19 -37.78
CA LEU A 63 8.72 -0.82 -36.72
C LEU A 63 9.68 -0.38 -35.61
N LEU A 64 9.48 -0.94 -34.42
CA LEU A 64 10.36 -0.73 -33.28
C LEU A 64 11.26 -1.95 -33.08
N ALA A 65 12.57 -1.74 -33.15
CA ALA A 65 13.58 -2.76 -32.93
C ALA A 65 14.18 -2.62 -31.54
N ILE A 66 14.11 -3.70 -30.76
CA ILE A 66 14.78 -3.84 -29.47
C ILE A 66 16.07 -4.61 -29.71
N VAL A 67 17.17 -3.90 -29.50
CA VAL A 67 18.52 -4.37 -29.84
C VAL A 67 19.33 -4.47 -28.55
N PRO A 68 19.96 -5.62 -28.24
CA PRO A 68 20.86 -5.73 -27.10
C PRO A 68 22.00 -4.71 -27.20
N LYS A 69 22.40 -4.14 -26.06
CA LYS A 69 23.40 -3.06 -26.01
C LYS A 69 24.73 -3.43 -26.68
N TYR A 70 25.16 -4.69 -26.54
CA TYR A 70 26.37 -5.20 -27.17
C TYR A 70 26.27 -5.32 -28.70
N SER A 71 25.06 -5.44 -29.25
CA SER A 71 24.80 -5.60 -30.69
C SER A 71 24.35 -4.32 -31.40
N GLN A 72 24.35 -3.15 -30.75
CA GLN A 72 23.95 -1.89 -31.39
C GLN A 72 24.75 -1.58 -32.67
N LYS A 73 26.06 -1.89 -32.65
CA LYS A 73 26.93 -1.69 -33.83
C LYS A 73 26.55 -2.64 -34.98
N ASP A 74 26.23 -3.89 -34.67
CA ASP A 74 25.81 -4.89 -35.66
C ASP A 74 24.43 -4.58 -36.24
N TRP A 75 23.52 -4.04 -35.42
CA TRP A 75 22.25 -3.51 -35.91
C TRP A 75 22.47 -2.41 -36.94
N LEU A 76 23.23 -1.36 -36.59
CA LEU A 76 23.45 -0.21 -37.46
C LEU A 76 24.20 -0.56 -38.76
N SER A 77 25.07 -1.56 -38.75
CA SER A 77 25.79 -2.01 -39.95
C SER A 77 24.97 -2.93 -40.84
N SER A 78 23.96 -3.62 -40.30
CA SER A 78 23.31 -4.72 -41.02
C SER A 78 21.82 -4.57 -41.26
N TYR A 79 21.10 -3.69 -40.55
CA TYR A 79 19.64 -3.57 -40.69
C TYR A 79 19.20 -3.25 -42.13
N GLU A 80 19.98 -2.47 -42.87
CA GLU A 80 19.70 -2.08 -44.27
C GLU A 80 19.79 -3.26 -45.24
N THR A 81 20.53 -4.31 -44.89
CA THR A 81 20.75 -5.49 -45.74
C THR A 81 19.93 -6.70 -45.29
N LEU A 82 19.14 -6.56 -44.21
CA LEU A 82 18.23 -7.61 -43.76
C LEU A 82 17.12 -7.88 -44.79
N ASP A 83 16.71 -6.89 -45.57
CA ASP A 83 15.68 -7.05 -46.61
C ASP A 83 15.90 -6.05 -47.75
N THR A 84 15.37 -6.35 -48.95
CA THR A 84 15.54 -5.51 -50.15
C THR A 84 14.77 -4.20 -50.07
N PHE A 85 13.68 -4.14 -49.29
CA PHE A 85 12.81 -2.97 -49.19
C PHE A 85 12.89 -2.26 -47.82
N VAL A 86 14.09 -2.22 -47.23
CA VAL A 86 14.38 -1.38 -46.05
C VAL A 86 14.82 0.00 -46.50
N VAL A 87 14.32 1.05 -45.84
CA VAL A 87 14.73 2.43 -46.15
C VAL A 87 16.10 2.70 -45.48
N PRO A 88 17.16 2.99 -46.25
CA PRO A 88 18.47 3.29 -45.69
C PRO A 88 18.44 4.56 -44.83
N ARG A 89 19.31 4.62 -43.82
CA ARG A 89 19.39 5.71 -42.82
C ARG A 89 18.07 6.02 -42.10
N SER A 90 17.12 5.08 -42.08
CA SER A 90 15.84 5.25 -41.36
C SER A 90 15.92 4.90 -39.88
N SER A 91 16.97 4.17 -39.46
CA SER A 91 17.08 3.72 -38.08
C SER A 91 17.58 4.83 -37.14
N LYS A 92 16.74 5.19 -36.16
CA LYS A 92 17.03 6.21 -35.13
C LYS A 92 16.89 5.60 -33.73
N LYS A 93 17.85 5.89 -32.84
CA LYS A 93 17.77 5.48 -31.43
C LYS A 93 16.77 6.37 -30.69
N LEU A 94 15.75 5.78 -30.07
CA LEU A 94 14.74 6.48 -29.28
C LEU A 94 15.06 6.48 -27.79
N TYR A 95 15.45 5.33 -27.27
CA TYR A 95 15.68 5.12 -25.84
C TYR A 95 16.72 4.01 -25.63
N GLU A 96 17.42 4.04 -24.50
CA GLU A 96 18.39 3.01 -24.10
C GLU A 96 18.23 2.75 -22.60
N ASP A 97 18.06 1.48 -22.24
CA ASP A 97 18.08 1.02 -20.84
C ASP A 97 19.43 0.34 -20.51
N ASN A 98 19.49 -0.39 -19.39
CA ASN A 98 20.73 -1.05 -18.96
C ASN A 98 21.17 -2.20 -19.89
N GLU A 99 20.24 -2.84 -20.60
CA GLU A 99 20.47 -4.08 -21.35
C GLU A 99 20.17 -3.95 -22.85
N TYR A 100 19.19 -3.12 -23.21
CA TYR A 100 18.66 -2.95 -24.56
C TYR A 100 18.61 -1.49 -25.00
N ALA A 101 18.62 -1.29 -26.32
CA ALA A 101 18.34 -0.02 -26.98
C ALA A 101 17.15 -0.17 -27.93
N LEU A 102 16.29 0.84 -27.93
CA LEU A 102 15.12 0.95 -28.79
C LEU A 102 15.49 1.78 -30.02
N TYR A 103 15.35 1.18 -31.19
CA TYR A 103 15.53 1.81 -32.49
C TYR A 103 14.24 1.81 -33.29
N THR A 104 14.07 2.81 -34.15
CA THR A 104 13.09 2.75 -35.25
C THR A 104 13.69 2.06 -36.46
N VAL A 105 12.86 1.56 -37.36
CA VAL A 105 13.26 1.20 -38.73
C VAL A 105 12.06 1.35 -39.64
N THR A 106 12.25 1.98 -40.80
CA THR A 106 11.18 2.14 -41.79
C THR A 106 11.44 1.23 -42.98
N LEU A 107 10.41 0.48 -43.38
CA LEU A 107 10.47 -0.47 -44.48
C LEU A 107 9.11 -0.55 -45.18
N PHE A 108 9.08 -1.20 -46.34
CA PHE A 108 7.82 -1.41 -47.05
C PHE A 108 6.95 -2.46 -46.36
N ALA A 109 5.64 -2.19 -46.28
CA ALA A 109 4.68 -3.06 -45.59
C ALA A 109 4.71 -4.52 -46.09
N LYS A 110 4.95 -4.72 -47.39
CA LYS A 110 5.01 -6.06 -48.03
C LYS A 110 6.14 -6.97 -47.54
N VAL A 111 7.18 -6.42 -46.90
CA VAL A 111 8.35 -7.21 -46.45
C VAL A 111 8.47 -7.30 -44.93
N VAL A 112 7.49 -6.79 -44.18
CA VAL A 112 7.50 -6.74 -42.71
C VAL A 112 7.74 -8.11 -42.09
N ASP A 113 7.01 -9.13 -42.51
CA ASP A 113 7.10 -10.46 -41.91
C ASP A 113 8.47 -11.11 -42.18
N ASN A 114 8.98 -10.96 -43.40
CA ASN A 114 10.32 -11.47 -43.75
C ASN A 114 11.42 -10.75 -42.98
N PHE A 115 11.30 -9.43 -42.82
CA PHE A 115 12.23 -8.63 -42.02
C PHE A 115 12.21 -9.06 -40.55
N LYS A 116 11.03 -9.29 -39.95
CA LYS A 116 10.90 -9.77 -38.57
C LYS A 116 11.60 -11.11 -38.35
N VAL A 117 11.45 -12.06 -39.28
CA VAL A 117 12.11 -13.37 -39.19
C VAL A 117 13.64 -13.22 -39.21
N ARG A 118 14.16 -12.49 -40.20
CA ARG A 118 15.62 -12.26 -40.36
C ARG A 118 16.23 -11.46 -39.22
N ALA A 119 15.50 -10.47 -38.69
CA ALA A 119 15.91 -9.72 -37.51
C ALA A 119 16.00 -10.64 -36.28
N ARG A 120 15.03 -11.55 -36.12
CA ARG A 120 14.99 -12.51 -35.00
C ARG A 120 16.12 -13.54 -35.07
N GLU A 121 16.50 -13.99 -36.26
CA GLU A 121 17.65 -14.87 -36.47
C GLU A 121 18.98 -14.24 -36.01
N LYS A 122 19.10 -12.90 -36.08
CA LYS A 122 20.23 -12.14 -35.54
C LYS A 122 20.09 -11.76 -34.07
N GLY A 123 19.02 -12.21 -33.40
CA GLY A 123 18.76 -11.90 -32.00
C GLY A 123 18.17 -10.51 -31.75
N PHE A 124 17.65 -9.84 -32.77
CA PHE A 124 16.90 -8.58 -32.62
C PHE A 124 15.42 -8.86 -32.43
N GLN A 125 14.79 -8.22 -31.46
CA GLN A 125 13.36 -8.34 -31.23
C GLN A 125 12.63 -7.17 -31.87
N ILE A 126 11.76 -7.45 -32.85
CA ILE A 126 10.91 -6.43 -33.48
C ILE A 126 9.54 -6.42 -32.82
N ARG A 127 9.07 -5.24 -32.41
CA ARG A 127 7.72 -5.04 -31.85
C ARG A 127 6.86 -4.26 -32.83
N ASP A 128 5.68 -4.81 -33.07
CA ASP A 128 4.60 -4.09 -33.70
C ASP A 128 4.09 -3.02 -32.74
N PHE A 129 4.08 -1.78 -33.21
CA PHE A 129 3.58 -0.65 -32.47
C PHE A 129 2.82 0.26 -33.42
N GLU A 130 1.52 0.38 -33.16
CA GLU A 130 0.64 1.27 -33.89
C GLU A 130 0.47 2.54 -33.05
N TYR A 131 0.97 3.64 -33.58
CA TYR A 131 0.81 4.94 -32.93
C TYR A 131 -0.63 5.43 -33.13
N SER A 132 -1.42 5.43 -32.06
CA SER A 132 -2.70 6.13 -31.99
C SER A 132 -2.61 7.21 -30.91
N PRO A 133 -2.65 8.50 -31.29
CA PRO A 133 -2.62 9.60 -30.33
C PRO A 133 -3.85 9.56 -29.41
N GLU A 134 -5.01 9.17 -29.91
CA GLU A 134 -6.25 9.07 -29.14
C GLU A 134 -6.15 8.00 -28.04
N ALA A 135 -5.58 6.83 -28.38
CA ALA A 135 -5.39 5.75 -27.42
C ALA A 135 -4.35 6.12 -26.35
N GLN A 136 -3.33 6.89 -26.72
CA GLN A 136 -2.29 7.33 -25.80
C GLN A 136 -2.79 8.40 -24.83
N GLU A 137 -3.53 9.38 -25.35
CA GLU A 137 -4.16 10.42 -24.55
C GLU A 137 -5.20 9.82 -23.60
N SER A 138 -6.05 8.91 -24.08
CA SER A 138 -7.03 8.21 -23.24
C SER A 138 -6.36 7.46 -22.07
N ARG A 139 -5.27 6.73 -22.32
CA ARG A 139 -4.49 6.05 -21.25
C ARG A 139 -3.89 7.04 -20.25
N MET A 140 -3.37 8.17 -20.72
CA MET A 140 -2.80 9.21 -19.86
C MET A 140 -3.88 9.84 -18.98
N GLN A 141 -5.03 10.19 -19.56
CA GLN A 141 -6.17 10.73 -18.83
C GLN A 141 -6.71 9.73 -17.79
N GLU A 142 -6.78 8.43 -18.13
CA GLU A 142 -7.18 7.37 -17.19
C GLU A 142 -6.19 7.25 -16.03
N MET A 143 -4.88 7.29 -16.30
CA MET A 143 -3.84 7.27 -15.27
C MET A 143 -3.97 8.48 -14.34
N GLU A 144 -4.09 9.69 -14.88
CA GLU A 144 -4.27 10.89 -14.07
C GLU A 144 -5.54 10.83 -13.23
N LYS A 145 -6.63 10.32 -13.79
CA LYS A 145 -7.89 10.12 -13.07
C LYS A 145 -7.68 9.16 -11.89
N LEU A 146 -7.05 8.01 -12.12
CA LEU A 146 -6.77 7.04 -11.05
C LEU A 146 -5.88 7.63 -9.95
N LEU A 147 -4.88 8.45 -10.29
CA LEU A 147 -4.03 9.14 -9.31
C LEU A 147 -4.84 10.14 -8.47
N ARG A 148 -5.71 10.92 -9.11
CA ARG A 148 -6.62 11.85 -8.41
C ARG A 148 -7.59 11.10 -7.49
N ASP A 149 -8.19 10.03 -7.99
CA ASP A 149 -9.13 9.18 -7.23
C ASP A 149 -8.42 8.54 -6.03
N GLN A 150 -7.19 8.04 -6.21
CA GLN A 150 -6.40 7.47 -5.12
C GLN A 150 -6.17 8.49 -3.99
N GLU A 151 -5.78 9.72 -4.34
CA GLU A 151 -5.51 10.76 -3.34
C GLU A 151 -6.80 11.21 -2.64
N ALA A 152 -7.88 11.44 -3.39
CA ALA A 152 -9.18 11.79 -2.83
C ALA A 152 -9.71 10.71 -1.87
N MET A 153 -9.60 9.43 -2.25
CA MET A 153 -9.98 8.30 -1.41
C MET A 153 -9.09 8.21 -0.17
N ARG A 154 -7.78 8.45 -0.29
CA ARG A 154 -6.84 8.46 0.84
C ARG A 154 -7.23 9.53 1.86
N THR A 155 -7.45 10.77 1.41
CA THR A 155 -7.84 11.88 2.30
C THR A 155 -9.15 11.56 3.01
N THR A 156 -10.15 11.08 2.28
CA THR A 156 -11.46 10.72 2.84
C THR A 156 -11.33 9.58 3.85
N LEU A 157 -10.55 8.55 3.54
CA LEU A 157 -10.32 7.42 4.44
C LEU A 157 -9.64 7.89 5.74
N LEU A 158 -8.61 8.73 5.65
CA LEU A 158 -7.91 9.27 6.83
C LEU A 158 -8.84 10.10 7.72
N GLN A 159 -9.62 11.02 7.14
CA GLN A 159 -10.56 11.83 7.90
C GLN A 159 -11.56 10.95 8.66
N TRP A 160 -12.05 9.89 8.02
CA TRP A 160 -12.96 8.93 8.65
C TRP A 160 -12.29 8.07 9.71
N CYS A 161 -11.06 7.63 9.50
CA CYS A 161 -10.28 6.92 10.51
C CYS A 161 -10.09 7.77 11.76
N TYR A 162 -9.73 9.05 11.62
CA TYR A 162 -9.58 9.95 12.77
C TYR A 162 -10.90 10.18 13.52
N ALA A 163 -11.99 10.42 12.79
CA ALA A 163 -13.31 10.60 13.40
C ALA A 163 -13.81 9.32 14.10
N SER A 164 -13.58 8.16 13.50
CA SER A 164 -14.02 6.88 14.07
C SER A 164 -13.15 6.45 15.26
N TYR A 165 -11.84 6.71 15.19
CA TYR A 165 -10.91 6.39 16.26
C TYR A 165 -11.27 7.14 17.55
N SER A 166 -11.59 8.42 17.48
CA SER A 166 -11.96 9.21 18.67
C SER A 166 -13.24 8.69 19.34
N GLU A 167 -14.23 8.27 18.56
CA GLU A 167 -15.47 7.68 19.08
C GLU A 167 -15.24 6.31 19.73
N VAL A 168 -14.46 5.44 19.07
CA VAL A 168 -14.13 4.11 19.60
C VAL A 168 -13.28 4.24 20.86
N PHE A 169 -12.28 5.12 20.84
CA PHE A 169 -11.42 5.40 21.99
C PHE A 169 -12.21 5.96 23.17
N SER A 170 -13.07 6.95 22.93
CA SER A 170 -13.96 7.49 23.96
C SER A 170 -14.85 6.39 24.55
N SER A 171 -15.48 5.56 23.70
CA SER A 171 -16.32 4.45 24.15
C SER A 171 -15.53 3.45 25.01
N TRP A 172 -14.30 3.12 24.61
CA TRP A 172 -13.42 2.24 25.37
C TRP A 172 -13.04 2.82 26.74
N MET A 173 -12.70 4.12 26.80
CA MET A 173 -12.42 4.80 28.07
C MET A 173 -13.63 4.82 29.01
N HIS A 174 -14.85 4.97 28.47
CA HIS A 174 -16.05 4.85 29.29
C HIS A 174 -16.22 3.44 29.87
N PHE A 175 -15.94 2.39 29.10
CA PHE A 175 -15.95 1.02 29.62
C PHE A 175 -14.91 0.83 30.72
N CYS A 176 -13.70 1.38 30.57
CA CYS A 176 -12.68 1.36 31.62
C CYS A 176 -13.17 2.08 32.89
N ALA A 177 -13.80 3.24 32.76
CA ALA A 177 -14.34 3.99 33.91
C ALA A 177 -15.45 3.23 34.63
N VAL A 178 -16.41 2.64 33.89
CA VAL A 178 -17.47 1.81 34.47
C VAL A 178 -16.87 0.59 35.16
N ARG A 179 -15.87 -0.06 34.56
CA ARG A 179 -15.20 -1.22 35.15
C ARG A 179 -14.50 -0.87 36.46
N VAL A 180 -13.71 0.20 36.49
CA VAL A 180 -13.02 0.67 37.70
C VAL A 180 -14.04 1.01 38.79
N PHE A 181 -15.15 1.67 38.44
CA PHE A 181 -16.21 2.00 39.38
C PHE A 181 -16.88 0.77 39.99
N VAL A 182 -17.26 -0.22 39.16
CA VAL A 182 -17.89 -1.47 39.62
C VAL A 182 -16.93 -2.27 40.51
N GLU A 183 -15.67 -2.44 40.10
CA GLU A 183 -14.67 -3.15 40.89
C GLU A 183 -14.37 -2.44 42.22
N SER A 184 -14.37 -1.10 42.23
CA SER A 184 -14.19 -0.30 43.45
C SER A 184 -15.35 -0.48 44.44
N ILE A 185 -16.59 -0.50 43.96
CA ILE A 185 -17.75 -0.78 44.82
C ILE A 185 -17.69 -2.23 45.36
N LEU A 186 -17.32 -3.20 44.53
CA LEU A 186 -17.23 -4.59 44.95
C LEU A 186 -16.13 -4.82 45.99
N ARG A 187 -15.01 -4.08 45.93
CA ARG A 187 -13.91 -4.20 46.88
C ARG A 187 -14.07 -3.35 48.14
N TYR A 188 -14.54 -2.11 48.01
CA TYR A 188 -14.57 -1.14 49.11
C TYR A 188 -15.96 -0.90 49.71
N GLY A 189 -17.03 -1.39 49.05
CA GLY A 189 -18.40 -1.27 49.53
C GLY A 189 -19.02 0.12 49.33
N LEU A 190 -20.12 0.36 50.03
CA LEU A 190 -20.89 1.61 49.99
C LEU A 190 -20.84 2.30 51.37
N PRO A 191 -20.89 3.66 51.42
CA PRO A 191 -20.99 4.59 50.28
C PRO A 191 -19.68 4.70 49.50
N PRO A 192 -19.71 5.07 48.20
CA PRO A 192 -18.53 5.11 47.34
C PRO A 192 -17.62 6.28 47.74
N SER A 193 -16.65 6.01 48.61
CA SER A 193 -15.62 6.95 49.04
C SER A 193 -14.25 6.44 48.58
N PHE A 194 -13.98 6.60 47.28
CA PHE A 194 -12.71 6.20 46.67
C PHE A 194 -12.26 7.22 45.63
N LEU A 195 -10.94 7.39 45.51
CA LEU A 195 -10.30 8.24 44.52
C LEU A 195 -9.79 7.36 43.36
N SER A 196 -10.28 7.61 42.15
CA SER A 196 -9.76 6.98 40.93
C SER A 196 -8.78 7.91 40.23
N ALA A 197 -7.61 7.41 39.86
CA ALA A 197 -6.58 8.18 39.15
C ALA A 197 -6.06 7.40 37.94
N VAL A 198 -5.68 8.14 36.88
CA VAL A 198 -5.00 7.58 35.71
C VAL A 198 -3.52 7.92 35.81
N LEU A 199 -2.67 6.90 35.72
CA LEU A 199 -1.22 7.04 35.80
C LEU A 199 -0.60 6.63 34.47
N ALA A 200 0.34 7.44 33.98
CA ALA A 200 1.14 7.15 32.78
C ALA A 200 2.64 7.07 33.15
N PRO A 201 3.06 6.03 33.91
CA PRO A 201 4.46 5.87 34.27
C PRO A 201 5.32 5.49 33.06
N SER A 202 6.61 5.81 33.10
CA SER A 202 7.55 5.28 32.10
C SER A 202 7.75 3.77 32.28
N THR A 203 8.07 3.05 31.20
CA THR A 203 8.28 1.59 31.22
C THR A 203 9.35 1.15 32.22
N LYS A 204 10.38 1.97 32.46
CA LYS A 204 11.44 1.69 33.45
C LYS A 204 11.00 1.91 34.90
N SER A 205 10.04 2.81 35.12
CA SER A 205 9.59 3.19 36.46
C SER A 205 8.33 2.46 36.91
N GLU A 206 7.66 1.72 36.03
CA GLU A 206 6.39 1.04 36.33
C GLU A 206 6.47 0.15 37.56
N LYS A 207 7.50 -0.72 37.65
CA LYS A 207 7.71 -1.58 38.83
C LYS A 207 7.87 -0.80 40.13
N LYS A 208 8.59 0.34 40.07
CA LYS A 208 8.79 1.21 41.23
C LYS A 208 7.48 1.88 41.65
N VAL A 209 6.68 2.35 40.69
CA VAL A 209 5.37 2.96 40.96
C VAL A 209 4.42 1.94 41.58
N ARG A 210 4.35 0.72 41.04
CA ARG A 210 3.54 -0.37 41.61
C ARG A 210 3.94 -0.69 43.05
N SER A 211 5.24 -0.81 43.32
CA SER A 211 5.76 -1.04 44.67
C SER A 211 5.36 0.05 45.67
N ILE A 212 5.41 1.33 45.27
CA ILE A 212 5.01 2.45 46.13
C ILE A 212 3.51 2.42 46.39
N LEU A 213 2.70 2.14 45.36
CA LEU A 213 1.25 2.05 45.50
C LEU A 213 0.81 0.87 46.38
N ASP A 214 1.51 -0.26 46.28
CA ASP A 214 1.26 -1.44 47.13
C ASP A 214 1.55 -1.12 48.60
N GLU A 215 2.59 -0.35 48.91
CA GLU A 215 2.93 0.11 50.26
C GLU A 215 1.87 1.09 50.81
N LEU A 216 1.48 2.09 50.01
CA LEU A 216 0.50 3.10 50.41
C LEU A 216 -0.93 2.55 50.57
N SER A 217 -1.26 1.46 49.87
CA SER A 217 -2.60 0.85 49.86
C SER A 217 -2.71 -0.37 50.78
N GLY A 218 -1.65 -0.72 51.49
CA GLY A 218 -1.60 -1.82 52.44
C GLY A 218 -2.20 -1.46 53.79
N ASP A 219 -3.52 -1.55 53.95
CA ASP A 219 -4.21 -1.47 55.24
C ASP A 219 -4.91 -2.81 55.54
N ALA A 220 -5.39 -3.02 56.78
CA ALA A 220 -5.90 -4.31 57.26
C ALA A 220 -6.98 -4.97 56.35
N HIS A 221 -7.72 -4.18 55.58
CA HIS A 221 -8.75 -4.65 54.63
C HIS A 221 -8.22 -5.05 53.25
N SER A 222 -7.00 -4.66 52.86
CA SER A 222 -6.43 -4.97 51.54
C SER A 222 -5.57 -6.24 51.51
N LEU A 223 -5.22 -6.79 52.67
CA LEU A 223 -4.58 -8.11 52.82
C LEU A 223 -5.41 -9.25 52.24
N TYR A 224 -6.75 -9.16 52.29
CA TYR A 224 -7.66 -10.17 51.73
C TYR A 224 -7.52 -10.32 50.20
N TRP A 225 -7.08 -9.25 49.52
CA TRP A 225 -6.92 -9.22 48.06
C TRP A 225 -5.47 -9.45 47.62
N LYS A 226 -4.55 -9.59 48.56
CA LYS A 226 -3.15 -9.93 48.31
C LYS A 226 -3.04 -11.45 48.35
N SER A 227 -3.05 -12.10 47.19
CA SER A 227 -2.84 -13.55 47.11
C SER A 227 -1.38 -13.87 47.50
N GLU A 228 -1.17 -14.57 48.61
CA GLU A 228 0.16 -15.06 49.03
C GLU A 228 0.62 -16.29 48.24
N ASP A 229 -0.23 -16.90 47.40
CA ASP A 229 0.13 -18.11 46.65
C ASP A 229 0.24 -17.85 45.14
N ASP A 230 1.49 -17.78 44.68
CA ASP A 230 1.92 -18.03 43.31
C ASP A 230 1.77 -19.53 42.99
N VAL A 231 0.53 -20.02 42.89
CA VAL A 231 0.25 -21.39 42.42
C VAL A 231 -0.86 -21.35 41.37
N GLY A 232 -0.44 -21.68 40.15
CA GLY A 232 -1.17 -21.43 38.92
C GLY A 232 -2.57 -22.03 38.82
N VAL A 233 -3.46 -21.24 38.21
CA VAL A 233 -4.56 -21.74 37.39
C VAL A 233 -4.57 -20.93 36.09
N ALA A 234 -3.92 -21.46 35.06
CA ALA A 234 -4.03 -21.00 33.70
C ALA A 234 -5.44 -21.36 33.17
N GLY A 235 -6.30 -20.35 33.03
CA GLY A 235 -7.64 -20.55 32.47
C GLY A 235 -8.44 -19.26 32.34
N LEU A 236 -8.37 -18.62 31.16
CA LEU A 236 -9.31 -17.62 30.66
C LEU A 236 -9.37 -16.27 31.42
N GLY A 237 -8.29 -15.50 31.34
CA GLY A 237 -8.27 -14.10 31.76
C GLY A 237 -6.84 -13.69 32.08
N GLY A 238 -6.34 -12.60 31.47
CA GLY A 238 -4.95 -12.18 31.57
C GLY A 238 -4.46 -12.11 33.02
N GLU A 239 -3.19 -12.44 33.22
CA GLU A 239 -2.45 -12.41 34.49
C GLU A 239 -2.90 -11.24 35.36
N THR A 240 -3.83 -11.50 36.28
CA THR A 240 -4.24 -10.51 37.27
C THR A 240 -3.14 -10.48 38.32
N GLU A 241 -2.13 -9.63 38.13
CA GLU A 241 -1.30 -9.17 39.24
C GLU A 241 -2.25 -8.61 40.31
N ALA A 242 -2.40 -9.38 41.40
CA ALA A 242 -3.35 -9.07 42.45
C ALA A 242 -2.80 -7.91 43.29
N HIS A 243 -3.19 -6.69 42.94
CA HIS A 243 -2.87 -5.50 43.72
C HIS A 243 -3.86 -5.30 44.87
N PRO A 244 -3.41 -4.76 46.03
CA PRO A 244 -4.26 -4.38 47.16
C PRO A 244 -5.25 -3.24 46.82
N TYR A 245 -5.10 -2.62 45.63
CA TYR A 245 -6.00 -1.63 45.06
C TYR A 245 -6.60 -2.09 43.72
N VAL A 246 -7.71 -1.48 43.31
CA VAL A 246 -8.27 -1.67 41.96
C VAL A 246 -7.30 -1.10 40.94
N SER A 247 -6.79 -1.96 40.05
CA SER A 247 -5.80 -1.61 39.04
C SER A 247 -6.23 -2.15 37.69
N PHE A 248 -6.14 -1.31 36.66
CA PHE A 248 -6.43 -1.69 35.29
C PHE A 248 -5.35 -1.11 34.36
N THR A 249 -4.59 -1.99 33.69
CA THR A 249 -3.56 -1.58 32.76
C THR A 249 -4.15 -1.37 31.37
N ILE A 250 -3.99 -0.15 30.85
CA ILE A 250 -4.40 0.25 29.51
C ILE A 250 -3.16 0.31 28.63
N ASN A 251 -3.01 -0.65 27.72
CA ASN A 251 -1.91 -0.66 26.77
C ASN A 251 -2.28 0.17 25.54
N PHE A 252 -1.51 1.22 25.28
CA PHE A 252 -1.56 1.96 24.02
C PHE A 252 -0.59 1.28 23.04
N VAL A 253 -1.08 0.91 21.86
CA VAL A 253 -0.26 0.38 20.74
C VAL A 253 0.26 1.54 19.91
#